data_AF-A0AAW4YH07-F1
#
_entry.id   AF-A0AAW4YH07-F1
#
_cell.length_a   1.000
_cell.length_b   1.000
_cell.length_c   1.000
_cell.angle_alpha   90.00
_cell.angle_beta   90.00
_cell.angle_gamma   90.00
#
_symmetry.space_group_name_H-M   'P 1'
#
loop_
_entity.id
_entity.type
_entity.pdbx_description
1 polymer ?
#
loop_
_entity_poly.entity_id
_entity_poly.type
_entity_poly.pdbx_seq_one_letter_code
_entity_poly.pdbx_strand_id
1 'polypeptide(L)'
;MKFKYLIDKVNGFRHRNDFVVLDGRANSVTLSKGIYDHIMQKERTDNSIFVFRLSDRGTYGFCMREDWEELRKANTAFAQLQFNQKYKKVGFRSDFPSITAILDEYNLPLNRMVRLTCIPRKSAKGEPFYEIMRPNLNSSTWQQDKK
;
A
#
# COMPACT_ATOMS: atom_id res chain seq x y z
N MET A 1 -9.60 18.02 -18.00
CA MET A 1 -9.15 16.61 -18.15
C MET A 1 -7.64 16.45 -18.41
N LYS A 2 -6.97 17.29 -19.21
CA LYS A 2 -5.52 17.15 -19.51
C LYS A 2 -4.56 17.42 -18.34
N PHE A 3 -4.92 18.33 -17.42
CA PHE A 3 -4.08 18.72 -16.28
C PHE A 3 -3.93 17.60 -15.23
N LYS A 4 -5.04 16.94 -14.86
CA LYS A 4 -5.04 15.81 -13.92
C LYS A 4 -4.19 14.65 -14.44
N TYR A 5 -4.31 14.34 -15.74
CA TYR A 5 -3.49 13.33 -16.40
C TYR A 5 -1.99 13.63 -16.34
N LEU A 6 -1.58 14.90 -16.56
CA LEU A 6 -0.18 15.29 -16.44
C LEU A 6 0.35 15.13 -15.01
N ILE A 7 -0.43 15.57 -14.02
CA ILE A 7 -0.09 15.43 -12.60
C ILE A 7 0.05 13.96 -12.21
N ASP A 8 -0.88 13.11 -12.65
CA ASP A 8 -0.85 11.67 -12.42
C ASP A 8 0.40 11.02 -13.06
N LYS A 9 0.80 11.47 -14.27
CA LYS A 9 1.98 10.97 -14.98
C LYS A 9 3.29 11.39 -14.31
N VAL A 10 3.38 12.64 -13.85
CA VAL A 10 4.54 13.15 -13.10
C VAL A 10 4.67 12.44 -11.74
N ASN A 11 3.56 12.27 -11.02
CA ASN A 11 3.55 11.52 -9.76
C ASN A 11 3.90 10.05 -9.96
N GLY A 12 3.40 9.42 -11.04
CA GLY A 12 3.76 8.05 -11.41
C GLY A 12 5.26 7.88 -11.71
N PHE A 13 5.89 8.88 -12.34
CA PHE A 13 7.33 8.87 -12.57
C PHE A 13 8.15 9.07 -11.28
N ARG A 14 7.73 10.03 -10.42
CA ARG A 14 8.38 10.29 -9.11
C ARG A 14 8.32 9.06 -8.19
N HIS A 15 7.19 8.37 -8.18
CA HIS A 15 6.94 7.21 -7.32
C HIS A 15 7.09 5.87 -8.05
N ARG A 16 7.82 5.82 -9.16
CA ARG A 16 7.99 4.58 -9.94
C ARG A 16 8.62 3.43 -9.15
N ASN A 17 9.42 3.78 -8.15
CA ASN A 17 10.08 2.85 -7.24
C ASN A 17 9.25 2.56 -5.98
N ASP A 18 8.17 3.30 -5.77
CA ASP A 18 7.29 3.20 -4.62
C ASP A 18 6.02 2.47 -5.03
N PHE A 19 6.03 1.16 -4.84
CA PHE A 19 4.92 0.29 -5.16
C PHE A 19 4.75 -0.80 -4.12
N VAL A 20 3.58 -1.41 -4.15
CA VAL A 20 3.29 -2.66 -3.45
C VAL A 20 2.78 -3.68 -4.44
N VAL A 21 3.00 -4.96 -4.14
CA VAL A 21 2.38 -6.08 -4.86
C VAL A 21 1.38 -6.74 -3.92
N LEU A 22 0.12 -6.71 -4.31
CA LEU A 22 -1.00 -7.30 -3.58
C LEU A 22 -1.27 -8.71 -4.13
N ASP A 23 -1.36 -9.72 -3.26
CA ASP A 23 -1.84 -11.07 -3.62
C ASP A 23 -3.13 -11.38 -2.83
N GLY A 24 -4.27 -11.36 -3.52
CA GLY A 24 -5.56 -11.69 -2.91
C GLY A 24 -5.62 -13.10 -2.35
N ARG A 25 -4.96 -14.08 -3.00
CA ARG A 25 -5.03 -15.50 -2.59
C ARG A 25 -4.38 -15.75 -1.22
N ALA A 26 -3.38 -14.95 -0.87
CA ALA A 26 -2.61 -15.07 0.37
C ALA A 26 -2.90 -13.94 1.36
N ASN A 27 -3.81 -13.02 1.02
CA ASN A 27 -4.04 -11.76 1.73
C ASN A 27 -2.73 -10.99 2.04
N SER A 28 -1.76 -11.03 1.12
CA SER A 28 -0.41 -10.54 1.37
C SER A 28 -0.06 -9.30 0.56
N VAL A 29 0.83 -8.50 1.14
CA VAL A 29 1.42 -7.30 0.55
C VAL A 29 2.91 -7.50 0.52
N THR A 30 3.53 -7.39 -0.65
CA THR A 30 4.99 -7.29 -0.79
C THR A 30 5.37 -5.84 -1.06
N LEU A 31 6.31 -5.31 -0.28
CA LEU A 31 6.80 -3.96 -0.42
C LEU A 31 7.88 -3.87 -1.49
N SER A 32 7.85 -2.78 -2.26
CA SER A 32 9.03 -2.35 -3.02
C SER A 32 10.16 -1.93 -2.09
N LYS A 33 11.38 -1.90 -2.63
CA LYS A 33 12.54 -1.37 -1.91
C LYS A 33 12.34 0.10 -1.52
N GLY A 34 11.72 0.93 -2.37
CA GLY A 34 11.47 2.33 -2.06
C GLY A 34 10.61 2.51 -0.80
N ILE A 35 9.47 1.81 -0.74
CA ILE A 35 8.60 1.84 0.45
C ILE A 35 9.31 1.28 1.69
N TYR A 36 10.03 0.17 1.55
CA TYR A 36 10.79 -0.40 2.66
C TYR A 36 11.84 0.57 3.20
N ASP A 37 12.63 1.18 2.32
CA ASP A 37 13.65 2.15 2.69
C ASP A 37 13.01 3.37 3.37
N HIS A 38 11.85 3.85 2.90
CA HIS A 38 11.07 4.89 3.57
C HIS A 38 10.65 4.52 4.99
N ILE A 39 10.15 3.29 5.19
CA ILE A 39 9.78 2.80 6.52
C ILE A 39 11.01 2.74 7.43
N MET A 40 12.15 2.28 6.91
CA MET A 40 13.37 2.04 7.69
C MET A 40 14.32 3.24 7.81
N GLN A 41 13.89 4.44 7.41
CA GLN A 41 14.63 5.69 7.70
C GLN A 41 14.75 5.97 9.21
N LYS A 42 13.88 5.35 10.01
CA LYS A 42 13.89 5.38 11.47
C LYS A 42 14.12 3.96 11.96
N GLU A 43 15.01 3.78 12.94
CA GLU A 43 15.16 2.50 13.64
C GLU A 43 13.86 2.15 14.38
N ARG A 44 13.45 0.89 14.32
CA ARG A 44 12.13 0.45 14.79
C ARG A 44 12.27 -0.62 15.85
N THR A 45 11.45 -0.46 16.90
CA THR A 45 11.29 -1.47 17.94
C THR A 45 9.97 -2.22 17.79
N ASP A 46 9.01 -1.61 17.09
CA ASP A 46 7.73 -2.22 16.74
C ASP A 46 7.55 -2.30 15.21
N ASN A 47 7.28 -3.52 14.73
CA ASN A 47 7.07 -3.85 13.33
C ASN A 47 5.57 -4.05 12.98
N SER A 48 4.68 -3.64 13.88
CA SER A 48 3.24 -3.71 13.70
C SER A 48 2.76 -2.68 12.69
N ILE A 49 1.94 -3.14 11.75
CA ILE A 49 1.35 -2.36 10.66
C ILE A 49 -0.16 -2.29 10.87
N PHE A 50 -0.70 -1.08 10.76
CA PHE A 50 -2.13 -0.84 10.70
C PHE A 50 -2.52 -0.55 9.26
N VAL A 51 -3.57 -1.21 8.78
CA VAL A 51 -4.13 -1.03 7.43
C VAL A 51 -5.51 -0.42 7.56
N PHE A 52 -5.82 0.59 6.76
CA PHE A 52 -7.04 1.39 6.91
C PHE A 52 -7.56 1.91 5.57
N ARG A 53 -8.84 2.26 5.55
CA ARG A 53 -9.50 2.90 4.41
C ARG A 53 -9.44 4.42 4.54
N LEU A 54 -9.10 5.10 3.44
CA LEU A 54 -9.18 6.55 3.26
C LEU A 54 -10.51 6.87 2.56
N SER A 55 -11.57 7.05 3.35
CA SER A 55 -12.95 7.19 2.85
C SER A 55 -13.15 8.40 1.94
N ASP A 56 -12.43 9.50 2.18
CA ASP A 56 -12.47 10.72 1.37
C ASP A 56 -11.91 10.51 -0.05
N ARG A 57 -11.01 9.53 -0.21
CA ARG A 57 -10.30 9.23 -1.47
C ARG A 57 -10.78 7.96 -2.15
N GLY A 58 -11.51 7.11 -1.43
CA GLY A 58 -11.85 5.77 -1.90
C GLY A 58 -10.62 4.87 -2.09
N THR A 59 -9.57 5.13 -1.32
CA THR A 59 -8.31 4.38 -1.35
C THR A 59 -8.02 3.72 0.00
N TYR A 60 -6.96 2.92 0.04
CA TYR A 60 -6.47 2.26 1.23
C TYR A 60 -5.05 2.73 1.54
N GLY A 61 -4.70 2.73 2.82
CA GLY A 61 -3.37 3.04 3.28
C GLY A 61 -2.92 2.12 4.40
N PHE A 62 -1.64 2.18 4.69
CA PHE A 62 -1.09 1.53 5.87
C PHE A 62 -0.02 2.40 6.53
N CYS A 63 0.18 2.19 7.82
CA CYS A 63 1.20 2.89 8.61
C CYS A 63 1.77 1.97 9.68
N MET A 64 2.92 2.36 10.24
CA MET A 64 3.49 1.67 11.39
C MET A 64 2.78 2.13 12.66
N ARG A 65 2.42 1.19 13.56
CA ARG A 65 1.79 1.50 14.85
C ARG A 65 2.62 2.47 15.67
N GLU A 66 3.94 2.29 15.69
CA GLU A 66 4.88 3.13 16.45
C GLU A 66 4.83 4.61 16.04
N ASP A 67 4.47 4.90 14.79
CA ASP A 67 4.50 6.27 14.25
C ASP A 67 3.24 7.08 14.60
N TRP A 68 2.20 6.43 15.16
CA TRP A 68 0.90 7.04 15.46
C TRP A 68 0.55 6.84 16.93
N GLU A 69 0.50 7.93 17.70
CA GLU A 69 0.28 7.87 19.15
C GLU A 69 -1.05 7.20 19.52
N GLU A 70 -2.09 7.45 18.73
CA GLU A 70 -3.42 6.86 18.92
C GLU A 70 -3.40 5.33 18.75
N LEU A 71 -2.62 4.82 17.80
CA LEU A 71 -2.51 3.38 17.53
C LEU A 71 -1.70 2.64 18.59
N ARG A 72 -0.80 3.31 19.31
CA ARG A 72 -0.07 2.69 20.43
C ARG A 72 -1.02 2.26 21.54
N LYS A 73 -2.09 3.02 21.77
CA LYS A 73 -3.10 2.78 22.81
C LYS A 73 -4.30 1.98 22.32
N ALA A 74 -4.45 1.82 21.00
CA ALA A 74 -5.56 1.11 20.40
C ALA A 74 -5.50 -0.40 20.67
N ASN A 75 -6.65 -0.98 21.02
CA ASN A 75 -6.85 -2.42 21.08
C ASN A 75 -7.47 -2.92 19.76
N THR A 76 -6.65 -2.93 18.72
CA THR A 76 -7.04 -3.37 17.37
C THR A 76 -6.08 -4.44 16.86
N ALA A 77 -6.49 -5.19 15.83
CA ALA A 77 -5.60 -6.10 15.12
C ALA A 77 -4.56 -5.30 14.30
N PHE A 78 -3.31 -5.76 14.35
CA PHE A 78 -2.22 -5.23 13.55
C PHE A 78 -1.60 -6.37 12.73
N ALA A 79 -1.22 -6.05 11.49
CA ALA A 79 -0.37 -6.90 10.69
C ALA A 79 1.08 -6.82 11.19
N GLN A 80 1.90 -7.82 10.88
CA GLN A 80 3.34 -7.80 11.20
C GLN A 80 4.15 -7.65 9.92
N LEU A 81 5.11 -6.72 9.92
CA LEU A 81 6.12 -6.66 8.88
C LEU A 81 7.03 -7.89 8.99
N GLN A 82 7.17 -8.61 7.89
CA GLN A 82 7.89 -9.88 7.81
C GLN A 82 8.97 -9.82 6.73
N PHE A 83 10.13 -10.39 7.03
CA PHE A 83 11.23 -10.55 6.09
C PHE A 83 11.30 -12.00 5.61
N ASN A 84 11.09 -12.21 4.31
CA ASN A 84 11.35 -13.48 3.68
C ASN A 84 12.81 -13.53 3.23
N GLN A 85 13.65 -14.19 4.03
CA GLN A 85 15.08 -14.30 3.77
C GLN A 85 15.40 -15.06 2.47
N LYS A 86 14.65 -16.13 2.17
CA LYS A 86 14.85 -16.97 0.97
C LYS A 86 14.69 -16.17 -0.31
N TYR A 87 13.68 -15.31 -0.38
CA TYR A 87 13.35 -14.53 -1.58
C TYR A 87 13.80 -13.07 -1.49
N LYS A 88 14.43 -12.67 -0.37
CA LYS A 88 14.84 -11.29 -0.07
C LYS A 88 13.69 -10.29 -0.28
N LYS A 89 12.50 -10.65 0.21
CA LYS A 89 11.29 -9.83 0.11
C LYS A 89 10.84 -9.40 1.50
N VAL A 90 10.27 -8.21 1.58
CA VAL A 90 9.65 -7.69 2.80
C VAL A 90 8.19 -7.44 2.51
N GLY A 91 7.33 -7.79 3.46
CA GLY A 91 5.89 -7.69 3.27
C GLY A 91 5.14 -7.90 4.56
N PHE A 92 3.82 -7.96 4.46
CA PHE A 92 2.95 -8.30 5.58
C PHE A 92 1.68 -8.96 5.05
N ARG A 93 0.94 -9.62 5.93
CA ARG A 93 -0.39 -10.15 5.64
C ARG A 93 -1.42 -9.29 6.35
N SER A 94 -2.50 -8.92 5.66
CA SER A 94 -3.60 -8.14 6.23
C SER A 94 -4.92 -8.86 6.00
N ASP A 95 -5.62 -9.15 7.10
CA ASP A 95 -6.96 -9.74 7.07
C ASP A 95 -8.05 -8.69 7.42
N PHE A 96 -7.67 -7.52 7.96
CA PHE A 96 -8.59 -6.45 8.37
C PHE A 96 -8.03 -5.04 8.05
N PRO A 97 -8.45 -4.39 6.94
CA PRO A 97 -9.16 -4.97 5.81
C PRO A 97 -8.31 -6.05 5.11
N SER A 98 -8.97 -7.06 4.53
CA SER A 98 -8.26 -8.09 3.77
C SER A 98 -7.76 -7.56 2.43
N ILE A 99 -6.63 -8.07 1.94
CA ILE A 99 -6.13 -7.66 0.61
C ILE A 99 -7.11 -8.06 -0.49
N THR A 100 -7.81 -9.18 -0.32
CA THR A 100 -8.92 -9.56 -1.21
C THR A 100 -9.99 -8.47 -1.27
N ALA A 101 -10.43 -7.93 -0.13
CA ALA A 101 -11.43 -6.86 -0.10
C ALA A 101 -10.93 -5.56 -0.74
N ILE A 102 -9.66 -5.21 -0.54
CA ILE A 102 -9.05 -4.04 -1.21
C ILE A 102 -9.06 -4.22 -2.73
N LEU A 103 -8.66 -5.39 -3.22
CA LEU A 103 -8.64 -5.69 -4.66
C LEU A 103 -10.05 -5.67 -5.25
N ASP A 104 -11.03 -6.25 -4.56
CA ASP A 104 -12.43 -6.27 -4.98
C ASP A 104 -13.00 -4.85 -5.13
N GLU A 105 -12.79 -3.99 -4.13
CA GLU A 105 -13.27 -2.60 -4.18
C GLU A 105 -12.58 -1.77 -5.29
N TYR A 106 -11.34 -2.12 -5.62
CA TYR A 106 -10.62 -1.50 -6.73
C TYR A 106 -11.01 -2.09 -8.10
N ASN A 107 -11.93 -3.07 -8.14
CA ASN A 107 -12.30 -3.85 -9.32
C ASN A 107 -11.10 -4.55 -9.98
N LEU A 108 -10.24 -5.16 -9.15
CA LEU A 108 -9.02 -5.82 -9.58
C LEU A 108 -9.11 -7.35 -9.42
N PRO A 109 -8.35 -8.11 -10.22
CA PRO A 109 -8.37 -9.57 -10.13
C PRO A 109 -7.90 -10.10 -8.78
N LEU A 110 -8.70 -10.98 -8.18
CA LEU A 110 -8.46 -11.55 -6.86
C LEU A 110 -7.50 -12.76 -6.90
N ASN A 111 -7.34 -13.38 -8.06
CA ASN A 111 -6.61 -14.65 -8.25
C ASN A 111 -5.18 -14.49 -8.76
N ARG A 112 -4.66 -13.27 -8.84
CA ARG A 112 -3.28 -12.99 -9.27
C ARG A 112 -2.68 -11.85 -8.47
N MET A 113 -1.35 -11.77 -8.52
CA MET A 113 -0.62 -10.64 -7.95
C MET A 113 -0.87 -9.38 -8.77
N VAL A 114 -1.13 -8.26 -8.09
CA VAL A 114 -1.36 -6.95 -8.71
C VAL A 114 -0.38 -5.94 -8.14
N ARG A 115 0.41 -5.31 -9.01
CA ARG A 115 1.31 -4.22 -8.63
C ARG A 115 0.56 -2.90 -8.67
N LEU A 116 0.56 -2.16 -7.55
CA LEU A 116 -0.03 -0.83 -7.43
C LEU A 116 1.00 0.19 -6.96
N THR A 117 0.90 1.41 -7.47
CA THR A 117 1.67 2.55 -6.96
C THR A 117 1.31 2.79 -5.50
N CYS A 118 2.32 3.04 -4.68
CA CYS A 118 2.15 3.33 -3.27
C CYS A 118 2.80 4.70 -3.00
N ILE A 119 2.04 5.67 -2.50
CA ILE A 119 2.52 7.03 -2.31
C ILE A 119 2.75 7.27 -0.82
N PRO A 120 4.01 7.57 -0.38
CA PRO A 120 4.26 8.04 0.96
C PRO A 120 3.57 9.39 1.22
N ARG A 121 2.87 9.50 2.34
CA ARG A 121 2.09 10.68 2.75
C ARG A 121 2.25 10.96 4.23
N LYS A 122 1.70 12.09 4.67
CA LYS A 122 1.63 12.50 6.07
C LYS A 122 0.19 12.81 6.47
N SER A 123 -0.20 12.43 7.68
CA SER A 123 -1.46 12.82 8.30
C SER A 123 -1.49 14.33 8.56
N ALA A 124 -2.64 14.85 9.00
CA ALA A 124 -2.74 16.26 9.43
C ALA A 124 -1.79 16.58 10.61
N LYS A 125 -1.43 15.58 11.42
CA LYS A 125 -0.47 15.69 12.53
C LYS A 125 0.98 15.43 12.09
N GLY A 126 1.22 15.18 10.80
CA GLY A 126 2.54 14.92 10.25
C GLY A 126 2.98 13.45 10.30
N GLU A 127 2.12 12.53 10.75
CA GLU A 127 2.46 11.12 10.93
C GLU A 127 2.51 10.41 9.57
N PRO A 128 3.56 9.62 9.27
CA PRO A 128 3.71 8.99 7.97
C PRO A 128 2.68 7.88 7.75
N PHE A 129 2.19 7.78 6.52
CA PHE A 129 1.44 6.62 6.03
C PHE A 129 1.69 6.41 4.53
N TYR A 130 1.30 5.25 4.01
CA TYR A 130 1.56 4.84 2.65
C TYR A 130 0.25 4.52 1.95
N GLU A 131 -0.15 5.39 1.02
CA GLU A 131 -1.42 5.25 0.29
C GLU A 131 -1.26 4.32 -0.92
N ILE A 132 -2.02 3.23 -0.95
CA ILE A 132 -2.10 2.29 -2.06
C ILE A 132 -3.06 2.87 -3.09
N MET A 133 -2.52 3.39 -4.18
CA MET A 133 -3.31 4.09 -5.20
C MET A 133 -4.23 3.13 -5.94
N ARG A 134 -5.50 3.50 -6.05
CA ARG A 134 -6.43 2.86 -6.97
C ARG A 134 -5.93 3.07 -8.41
N PRO A 135 -5.86 2.02 -9.24
CA PRO A 135 -5.44 2.17 -10.62
C PRO A 135 -6.45 3.02 -11.40
N ASN A 136 -5.94 3.91 -12.24
CA ASN A 136 -6.79 4.64 -13.17
C ASN A 136 -7.13 3.70 -14.34
N LEU A 137 -8.32 3.09 -14.32
CA LEU A 137 -8.79 2.17 -15.35
C LEU A 137 -8.92 2.83 -16.74
N ASN A 138 -8.91 4.17 -16.81
CA ASN A 138 -8.90 4.94 -18.06
C ASN A 138 -7.49 5.29 -18.56
N SER A 139 -6.44 4.90 -17.82
CA SER A 139 -5.06 5.03 -18.30
C SER A 139 -4.70 3.83 -19.17
N SER A 140 -4.13 4.10 -20.34
CA SER A 140 -3.72 3.10 -21.36
C SER A 140 -2.72 2.05 -20.86
N THR A 141 -2.24 2.13 -19.61
CA THR A 141 -1.37 1.15 -18.96
C THR A 141 -2.10 -0.02 -18.30
N TRP A 142 -3.42 0.08 -18.10
CA TRP A 142 -4.24 -1.05 -17.66
C TRP A 142 -4.94 -1.69 -18.84
N GLN A 143 -4.17 -2.38 -19.68
CA GLN A 143 -4.75 -3.40 -20.55
C GLN A 143 -4.85 -4.68 -19.72
N GLN A 144 -6.09 -5.11 -19.43
CA GLN A 144 -6.31 -6.53 -19.18
C GLN A 144 -5.76 -7.24 -20.40
N ASP A 145 -4.75 -8.09 -20.23
CA ASP A 145 -4.45 -9.14 -21.21
C ASP A 145 -5.75 -9.93 -21.38
N LYS A 146 -6.51 -9.60 -22.43
CA LYS A 146 -7.65 -10.37 -22.85
C LYS A 146 -7.09 -11.71 -23.30
N LYS A 147 -7.56 -12.77 -22.64
CA LYS A 147 -7.31 -14.15 -23.06
C LYS A 147 -7.69 -14.35 -24.52
#